data_AF-A0A2J6QCV5-F1
#
_entry.id   AF-A0A2J6QCV5-F1
#
_cell.length_a   1.000
_cell.length_b   1.000
_cell.length_c   1.000
_cell.angle_alpha   90.00
_cell.angle_beta   90.00
_cell.angle_gamma   90.00
#
_symmetry.space_group_name_H-M   'P 1'
#
loop_
_entity.id
_entity.type
_entity.pdbx_description
1 polymer ?
#
loop_
_entity_poly.entity_id
_entity_poly.type
_entity_poly.pdbx_seq_one_letter_code
_entity_poly.pdbx_strand_id
1 'polypeptide(L)'
;MDFAALMSKEISKAKPGAKAEEPSKKYMKRSEVEAERREKYLAEQRAIEAEKEAKLAQKRKREEEEAEANAAREEKRRKLAEESRRRREEQEAEEERARRKRLGLPELIKETSEEVEADDIKDEELFEKLRAMGHPAKLFGESHKQRLRRFRKLGTIMTTGPIPTSLELVEEKDMKVEKVPEDAEGKKFLFRQLASYFTMVLTEWESALEKEKRDTFASKAAYNAMVQSKENMTPLFRKFEKGDVDEGVLEPIVEIVKAAQERRYVDANDGYLRLSIGKAAWPIGVTMVGIHERSAREKLHESDKGHVMGDEVTRKFLQSIKRCLSFAQVRWPPEDIRQLMG
;
A
#
# COMPACT_ATOMS: atom_id res chain seq x y z
N MET A 1 51.35 -2.71 30.43
CA MET A 1 51.27 -2.70 28.95
C MET A 1 52.63 -2.28 28.44
N ASP A 2 53.34 -3.18 27.78
CA ASP A 2 54.77 -3.07 27.54
C ASP A 2 55.05 -2.24 26.28
N PHE A 3 55.41 -0.97 26.47
CA PHE A 3 55.59 0.02 25.39
C PHE A 3 56.73 -0.37 24.45
N ALA A 4 57.73 -1.10 24.96
CA ALA A 4 58.84 -1.62 24.17
C ALA A 4 58.39 -2.70 23.15
N ALA A 5 57.39 -3.50 23.51
CA ALA A 5 56.83 -4.53 22.63
C ALA A 5 55.94 -3.93 21.52
N LEU A 6 55.34 -2.76 21.76
CA LEU A 6 54.57 -2.02 20.74
C LEU A 6 55.49 -1.25 19.78
N MET A 7 56.54 -0.60 20.30
CA MET A 7 57.53 0.09 19.46
C MET A 7 58.34 -0.87 18.58
N SER A 8 58.70 -2.07 19.07
CA SER A 8 59.36 -3.08 18.22
C SER A 8 58.43 -3.61 17.13
N LYS A 9 57.13 -3.67 17.39
CA LYS A 9 56.10 -4.04 16.40
C LYS A 9 55.90 -2.97 15.33
N GLU A 10 56.03 -1.68 15.67
CA GLU A 10 55.97 -0.60 14.67
C GLU A 10 57.28 -0.47 13.88
N ILE A 11 58.44 -0.62 14.53
CA ILE A 11 59.75 -0.57 13.86
C ILE A 11 59.93 -1.77 12.90
N SER A 12 59.40 -2.95 13.24
CA SER A 12 59.40 -4.11 12.33
C SER A 12 58.41 -3.98 11.16
N LYS A 13 57.37 -3.13 11.29
CA LYS A 13 56.45 -2.78 10.19
C LYS A 13 57.03 -1.72 9.25
N ALA A 14 57.89 -0.85 9.77
CA ALA A 14 58.49 0.28 9.03
C ALA A 14 59.79 -0.08 8.29
N LYS A 15 60.34 -1.29 8.47
CA LYS A 15 61.55 -1.74 7.78
C LYS A 15 61.19 -2.74 6.67
N PRO A 16 61.00 -2.31 5.41
CA PRO A 16 61.12 -3.25 4.32
C PRO A 16 62.58 -3.72 4.35
N GLY A 17 62.80 -5.01 4.62
CA GLY A 17 64.09 -5.62 4.33
C GLY A 17 64.43 -5.29 2.89
N ALA A 18 65.59 -4.67 2.68
CA ALA A 18 66.15 -4.45 1.35
C ALA A 18 66.30 -5.82 0.67
N LYS A 19 65.25 -6.22 -0.05
CA LYS A 19 65.39 -7.21 -1.11
C LYS A 19 66.31 -6.56 -2.11
N ALA A 20 67.42 -7.25 -2.40
CA ALA A 20 68.35 -6.90 -3.45
C ALA A 20 67.56 -6.39 -4.67
N GLU A 21 67.80 -5.15 -5.06
CA GLU A 21 67.34 -4.64 -6.34
C GLU A 21 67.92 -5.57 -7.40
N GLU A 22 67.08 -6.41 -7.99
CA GLU A 22 67.43 -7.08 -9.23
C GLU A 22 67.87 -5.98 -10.23
N PRO A 23 68.93 -6.20 -11.01
CA PRO A 23 69.45 -5.18 -11.90
C PRO A 23 68.31 -4.76 -12.83
N SER A 24 67.81 -3.54 -12.64
CA SER A 24 66.74 -3.00 -13.48
C SER A 24 67.20 -3.15 -14.93
N LYS A 25 66.49 -3.98 -15.70
CA LYS A 25 66.80 -4.21 -17.11
C LYS A 25 66.61 -2.86 -17.80
N LYS A 26 67.74 -2.17 -18.02
CA LYS A 26 67.80 -0.83 -18.63
C LYS A 26 67.13 -0.77 -20.02
N TYR A 27 66.84 -1.93 -20.61
CA TYR A 27 66.11 -2.10 -21.87
C TYR A 27 65.03 -3.17 -21.70
N MET A 28 63.78 -2.75 -21.56
CA MET A 28 62.60 -3.62 -21.66
C MET A 28 62.01 -3.49 -23.06
N LYS A 29 61.59 -4.60 -23.67
CA LYS A 29 60.91 -4.53 -24.98
C LYS A 29 59.55 -3.86 -24.80
N ARG A 30 59.14 -3.02 -25.76
CA ARG A 30 57.84 -2.31 -25.71
C ARG A 30 56.65 -3.25 -25.45
N SER A 31 56.71 -4.47 -25.98
CA SER A 31 55.70 -5.51 -25.75
C SER A 31 55.59 -5.95 -24.28
N GLU A 32 56.69 -6.00 -23.55
CA GLU A 32 56.72 -6.41 -22.14
C GLU A 32 56.18 -5.28 -21.24
N VAL A 33 56.52 -4.03 -21.56
CA VAL A 33 56.01 -2.84 -20.84
C VAL A 33 54.50 -2.67 -21.05
N GLU A 34 53.99 -2.95 -22.26
CA GLU A 34 52.55 -2.92 -22.52
C GLU A 34 51.81 -4.10 -21.88
N ALA A 35 52.41 -5.29 -21.85
CA ALA A 35 51.84 -6.43 -21.14
C ALA A 35 51.72 -6.15 -19.64
N GLU A 36 52.77 -5.61 -19.00
CA GLU A 36 52.72 -5.21 -17.59
C GLU A 36 51.67 -4.14 -17.30
N ARG A 37 51.49 -3.16 -18.20
CA ARG A 37 50.42 -2.15 -18.06
C ARG A 37 49.03 -2.78 -18.13
N ARG A 38 48.81 -3.70 -19.08
CA ARG A 38 47.53 -4.41 -19.23
C ARG A 38 47.24 -5.30 -18.02
N GLU A 39 48.25 -6.00 -17.51
CA GLU A 39 48.10 -6.82 -16.30
C GLU A 39 47.79 -5.97 -15.07
N LYS A 40 48.46 -4.82 -14.89
CA LYS A 40 48.15 -3.88 -13.80
C LYS A 40 46.72 -3.34 -13.90
N TYR A 41 46.28 -2.96 -15.09
CA TYR A 41 44.91 -2.48 -15.32
C TYR A 41 43.85 -3.56 -15.04
N LEU A 42 44.10 -4.80 -15.49
CA LEU A 42 43.21 -5.93 -15.21
C LEU A 42 43.20 -6.30 -13.71
N ALA A 43 44.34 -6.22 -13.04
CA ALA A 43 44.41 -6.44 -11.60
C ALA A 43 43.65 -5.36 -10.82
N GLU A 44 43.76 -4.09 -11.24
CA GLU A 44 43.02 -2.97 -10.65
C GLU A 44 41.50 -3.11 -10.86
N GLN A 45 41.06 -3.46 -12.09
CA GLN A 45 39.66 -3.76 -12.40
C GLN A 45 39.11 -4.88 -11.50
N ARG A 46 39.83 -6.02 -11.39
CA ARG A 46 39.43 -7.14 -10.53
C ARG A 46 39.38 -6.75 -9.05
N ALA A 47 40.29 -5.90 -8.59
CA ALA A 47 40.29 -5.41 -7.20
C ALA A 47 39.04 -4.54 -6.92
N ILE A 48 38.68 -3.67 -7.86
CA ILE A 48 37.48 -2.83 -7.76
C ILE A 48 36.19 -3.68 -7.77
N GLU A 49 36.13 -4.69 -8.63
CA GLU A 49 34.99 -5.62 -8.69
C GLU A 49 34.87 -6.44 -7.39
N ALA A 50 35.97 -7.00 -6.90
CA ALA A 50 36.00 -7.73 -5.63
C ALA A 50 35.60 -6.85 -4.44
N GLU A 51 36.02 -5.58 -4.41
CA GLU A 51 35.62 -4.64 -3.36
C GLU A 51 34.11 -4.32 -3.40
N LYS A 52 33.55 -4.15 -4.60
CA LYS A 52 32.11 -3.93 -4.79
C LYS A 52 31.30 -5.16 -4.36
N GLU A 53 31.73 -6.35 -4.75
CA GLU A 53 31.10 -7.61 -4.36
C GLU A 53 31.17 -7.83 -2.84
N ALA A 54 32.32 -7.56 -2.22
CA ALA A 54 32.48 -7.64 -0.77
C ALA A 54 31.55 -6.66 -0.03
N LYS A 55 31.42 -5.42 -0.52
CA LYS A 55 30.49 -4.42 0.05
C LYS A 55 29.02 -4.86 -0.11
N LEU A 56 28.65 -5.41 -1.26
CA LEU A 56 27.29 -5.93 -1.49
C LEU A 56 26.99 -7.13 -0.61
N ALA A 57 27.93 -8.05 -0.44
CA ALA A 57 27.79 -9.21 0.44
C ALA A 57 27.65 -8.78 1.92
N GLN A 58 28.46 -7.82 2.37
CA GLN A 58 28.34 -7.25 3.72
C GLN A 58 26.99 -6.53 3.93
N LYS A 59 26.50 -5.81 2.91
CA LYS A 59 25.20 -5.14 2.98
C LYS A 59 24.06 -6.16 3.08
N ARG A 60 24.05 -7.19 2.24
CA ARG A 60 23.04 -8.27 2.30
C ARG A 60 23.04 -8.97 3.64
N LYS A 61 24.22 -9.28 4.18
CA LYS A 61 24.34 -9.93 5.49
C LYS A 61 23.76 -9.06 6.62
N ARG A 62 23.99 -7.74 6.58
CA ARG A 62 23.40 -6.81 7.56
C ARG A 62 21.88 -6.70 7.43
N GLU A 63 21.37 -6.63 6.20
CA GLU A 63 19.93 -6.59 5.94
C GLU A 63 19.23 -7.89 6.40
N GLU A 64 19.88 -9.04 6.22
CA GLU A 64 19.38 -10.34 6.68
C GLU A 64 19.37 -10.45 8.22
N GLU A 65 20.47 -10.05 8.88
CA GLU A 65 20.56 -10.01 10.35
C GLU A 65 19.53 -9.04 10.97
N GLU A 66 19.30 -7.88 10.33
CA GLU A 66 18.29 -6.92 10.78
C GLU A 66 16.85 -7.43 10.58
N ALA A 67 16.58 -8.08 9.44
CA ALA A 67 15.29 -8.70 9.16
C ALA A 67 14.98 -9.84 10.15
N GLU A 68 15.97 -10.68 10.47
CA GLU A 68 15.83 -11.74 11.46
C GLU A 68 15.58 -11.18 12.87
N ALA A 69 16.30 -10.13 13.26
CA ALA A 69 16.10 -9.45 14.54
C ALA A 69 14.69 -8.82 14.65
N ASN A 70 14.18 -8.23 13.56
CA ASN A 70 12.84 -7.67 13.51
C ASN A 70 11.76 -8.77 13.57
N ALA A 71 11.92 -9.86 12.82
CA ALA A 71 11.01 -11.00 12.88
C ALA A 71 10.94 -11.60 14.30
N ALA A 72 12.09 -11.74 14.98
CA ALA A 72 12.14 -12.22 16.36
C ALA A 72 11.45 -11.27 17.36
N ARG A 73 11.54 -9.95 17.15
CA ARG A 73 10.82 -8.95 17.98
C ARG A 73 9.32 -9.01 17.76
N GLU A 74 8.89 -9.14 16.51
CA GLU A 74 7.47 -9.26 16.16
C GLU A 74 6.85 -10.55 16.70
N GLU A 75 7.58 -11.68 16.63
CA GLU A 75 7.10 -12.94 17.18
C GLU A 75 6.96 -12.89 18.71
N LYS A 76 7.93 -12.29 19.41
CA LYS A 76 7.84 -12.04 20.87
C LYS A 76 6.65 -11.14 21.21
N ARG A 77 6.44 -10.06 20.45
CA ARG A 77 5.31 -9.15 20.64
C ARG A 77 3.97 -9.86 20.40
N ARG A 78 3.88 -10.71 19.37
CA ARG A 78 2.69 -11.51 19.06
C ARG A 78 2.38 -12.50 20.18
N LYS A 79 3.40 -13.22 20.68
CA LYS A 79 3.26 -14.16 21.80
C LYS A 79 2.78 -13.46 23.08
N LEU A 80 3.38 -12.32 23.43
CA LEU A 80 2.96 -11.52 24.59
C LEU A 80 1.53 -10.96 24.42
N ALA A 81 1.16 -10.52 23.22
CA ALA A 81 -0.18 -10.04 22.94
C ALA A 81 -1.22 -11.18 23.07
N GLU A 82 -0.92 -12.36 22.53
CA GLU A 82 -1.76 -13.56 22.64
C GLU A 82 -1.90 -14.03 24.09
N GLU A 83 -0.82 -14.05 24.86
CA GLU A 83 -0.84 -14.39 26.29
C GLU A 83 -1.64 -13.36 27.11
N SER A 84 -1.48 -12.06 26.82
CA SER A 84 -2.24 -11.00 27.48
C SER A 84 -3.73 -11.07 27.16
N ARG A 85 -4.08 -11.41 25.91
CA ARG A 85 -5.47 -11.59 25.47
C ARG A 85 -6.10 -12.79 26.15
N ARG A 86 -5.38 -13.93 26.19
CA ARG A 86 -5.84 -15.14 26.88
C ARG A 86 -6.09 -14.89 28.37
N ARG A 87 -5.19 -14.16 29.03
CA ARG A 87 -5.35 -13.79 30.45
C ARG A 87 -6.57 -12.90 30.69
N ARG A 88 -6.86 -11.95 29.80
CA ARG A 88 -8.08 -11.12 29.89
C ARG A 88 -9.34 -11.94 29.67
N GLU A 89 -9.37 -12.79 28.66
CA GLU A 89 -10.50 -13.68 28.38
C GLU A 89 -10.77 -14.66 29.53
N GLU A 90 -9.72 -15.19 30.18
CA GLU A 90 -9.84 -16.03 31.37
C GLU A 90 -10.40 -15.26 32.57
N GLN A 91 -9.92 -14.04 32.82
CA GLN A 91 -10.42 -13.17 33.90
C GLN A 91 -11.88 -12.78 33.69
N GLU A 92 -12.25 -12.36 32.48
CA GLU A 92 -13.63 -12.02 32.12
C GLU A 92 -14.55 -13.24 32.27
N ALA A 93 -14.10 -14.43 31.85
CA ALA A 93 -14.86 -15.67 32.00
C ALA A 93 -14.99 -16.12 33.48
N GLU A 94 -14.01 -15.83 34.33
CA GLU A 94 -14.10 -16.08 35.78
C GLU A 94 -15.04 -15.08 36.46
N GLU A 95 -14.98 -13.80 36.10
CA GLU A 95 -15.90 -12.77 36.58
C GLU A 95 -17.34 -13.05 36.15
N GLU A 96 -17.56 -13.49 34.91
CA GLU A 96 -18.88 -13.89 34.41
C GLU A 96 -19.41 -15.13 35.16
N ARG A 97 -18.54 -16.12 35.42
CA ARG A 97 -18.88 -17.31 36.23
C ARG A 97 -19.22 -16.94 37.68
N ALA A 98 -18.42 -16.07 38.31
CA ALA A 98 -18.69 -15.59 39.66
C ALA A 98 -19.99 -14.79 39.75
N ARG A 99 -20.28 -13.96 38.73
CA ARG A 99 -21.53 -13.20 38.63
C ARG A 99 -22.74 -14.12 38.46
N ARG A 100 -22.65 -15.16 37.62
CA ARG A 100 -23.72 -16.17 37.46
C ARG A 100 -23.94 -16.98 38.74
N LYS A 101 -22.86 -17.40 39.42
CA LYS A 101 -22.93 -18.11 40.71
C LYS A 101 -23.60 -17.27 41.80
N ARG A 102 -23.31 -15.96 41.85
CA ARG A 102 -23.97 -15.02 42.78
C ARG A 102 -25.47 -14.85 42.50
N LEU A 103 -25.90 -15.00 41.24
CA LEU A 103 -27.29 -14.88 40.79
C LEU A 103 -28.06 -16.22 40.77
N GLY A 104 -27.41 -17.34 41.09
CA GLY A 104 -28.06 -18.67 41.10
C GLY A 104 -28.40 -19.24 39.71
N LEU A 105 -27.77 -18.74 38.66
CA LEU A 105 -27.95 -19.25 37.28
C LEU A 105 -27.04 -20.47 37.03
N PRO A 106 -27.49 -21.47 36.23
CA PRO A 106 -26.66 -22.62 35.84
C PRO A 106 -25.34 -22.21 35.17
N GLU A 107 -24.31 -23.05 35.31
CA GLU A 107 -23.03 -22.85 34.64
C GLU A 107 -23.21 -22.83 33.12
N LEU A 108 -22.63 -21.83 32.46
CA LEU A 108 -22.62 -21.75 31.01
C LEU A 108 -21.64 -22.81 30.49
N ILE A 109 -22.20 -23.94 30.05
CA ILE A 109 -21.46 -24.89 29.22
C ILE A 109 -21.07 -24.10 27.97
N LYS A 110 -19.76 -23.91 27.75
CA LYS A 110 -19.26 -23.50 26.44
C LYS A 110 -19.58 -24.65 25.49
N GLU A 111 -20.77 -24.64 24.90
CA GLU A 111 -20.89 -25.20 23.56
C GLU A 111 -19.82 -24.52 22.73
N THR A 112 -19.02 -25.34 22.04
CA THR A 112 -18.25 -24.90 20.88
C THR A 112 -19.27 -24.33 19.90
N SER A 113 -19.65 -23.08 20.14
CA SER A 113 -20.12 -22.18 19.12
C SER A 113 -18.91 -22.03 18.20
N GLU A 114 -18.82 -22.94 17.23
CA GLU A 114 -18.40 -22.52 15.92
C GLU A 114 -19.15 -21.21 15.68
N GLU A 115 -18.41 -20.10 15.60
CA GLU A 115 -18.97 -18.83 15.18
C GLU A 115 -19.80 -19.14 13.94
N VAL A 116 -21.13 -19.13 14.10
CA VAL A 116 -22.04 -19.22 12.99
C VAL A 116 -21.80 -17.90 12.28
N GLU A 117 -20.94 -17.91 11.26
CA GLU A 117 -20.86 -16.82 10.30
C GLU A 117 -22.31 -16.55 9.90
N ALA A 118 -22.80 -15.35 10.16
CA ALA A 118 -24.21 -14.96 10.06
C ALA A 118 -24.84 -15.15 8.66
N ASP A 119 -24.09 -15.70 7.70
CA ASP A 119 -24.44 -15.92 6.30
C ASP A 119 -24.14 -17.36 5.82
N ASP A 120 -24.19 -18.37 6.69
CA ASP A 120 -24.03 -19.78 6.26
C ASP A 120 -25.32 -20.32 5.59
N ILE A 121 -25.28 -20.50 4.28
CA ILE A 121 -26.39 -21.06 3.49
C ILE A 121 -26.26 -22.58 3.53
N LYS A 122 -27.33 -23.30 3.85
CA LYS A 122 -27.33 -24.77 3.88
C LYS A 122 -26.93 -25.36 2.51
N ASP A 123 -26.26 -26.51 2.56
CA ASP A 123 -25.73 -27.19 1.39
C ASP A 123 -26.80 -27.51 0.32
N GLU A 124 -28.01 -27.87 0.76
CA GLU A 124 -29.14 -28.18 -0.12
C GLU A 124 -29.56 -26.97 -0.96
N GLU A 125 -29.75 -25.81 -0.33
CA GLU A 125 -30.05 -24.56 -1.03
C GLU A 125 -28.91 -24.12 -1.95
N LEU A 126 -27.67 -24.34 -1.51
CA LEU A 126 -26.48 -23.98 -2.27
C LEU A 126 -26.39 -24.78 -3.58
N PHE A 127 -26.77 -26.06 -3.54
CA PHE A 127 -26.84 -26.91 -4.73
C PHE A 127 -27.92 -26.45 -5.71
N GLU A 128 -29.11 -26.12 -5.21
CA GLU A 128 -30.21 -25.63 -6.05
C GLU A 128 -29.82 -24.32 -6.74
N LYS A 129 -29.28 -23.37 -5.98
CA LYS A 129 -28.85 -22.07 -6.51
C LYS A 129 -27.68 -22.22 -7.50
N LEU A 130 -26.71 -23.10 -7.27
CA LEU A 130 -25.62 -23.38 -8.22
C LEU A 130 -26.12 -24.05 -9.51
N ARG A 131 -27.06 -24.99 -9.42
CA ARG A 131 -27.69 -25.62 -10.59
C ARG A 131 -28.52 -24.63 -11.39
N ALA A 132 -29.25 -23.73 -10.72
CA ALA A 132 -30.01 -22.66 -11.36
C ALA A 132 -29.10 -21.72 -12.17
N MET A 133 -27.87 -21.47 -11.69
CA MET A 133 -26.85 -20.72 -12.42
C MET A 133 -26.09 -21.56 -13.48
N GLY A 134 -26.47 -22.83 -13.70
CA GLY A 134 -25.81 -23.70 -14.69
C GLY A 134 -24.43 -24.23 -14.29
N HIS A 135 -24.05 -24.09 -13.02
CA HIS A 135 -22.76 -24.56 -12.50
C HIS A 135 -22.89 -25.91 -11.77
N PRO A 136 -21.82 -26.74 -11.75
CA PRO A 136 -21.83 -28.01 -11.01
C PRO A 136 -22.15 -27.79 -9.51
N ALA A 137 -23.05 -28.60 -8.96
CA ALA A 137 -23.46 -28.50 -7.56
C ALA A 137 -22.29 -28.67 -6.58
N LYS A 138 -21.33 -29.56 -6.89
CA LYS A 138 -20.12 -29.80 -6.10
C LYS A 138 -18.94 -30.08 -7.01
N LEU A 139 -17.78 -29.49 -6.71
CA LEU A 139 -16.50 -29.84 -7.34
C LEU A 139 -15.75 -30.89 -6.51
N PHE A 140 -14.85 -31.65 -7.16
CA PHE A 140 -14.05 -32.68 -6.47
C PHE A 140 -13.16 -32.04 -5.39
N GLY A 141 -13.21 -32.56 -4.16
CA GLY A 141 -12.46 -32.03 -3.03
C GLY A 141 -12.97 -30.70 -2.44
N GLU A 142 -14.11 -30.18 -2.89
CA GLU A 142 -14.66 -28.90 -2.43
C GLU A 142 -15.37 -29.01 -1.07
N SER A 143 -14.91 -28.25 -0.08
CA SER A 143 -15.56 -28.11 1.24
C SER A 143 -16.77 -27.18 1.20
N HIS A 144 -17.62 -27.21 2.24
CA HIS A 144 -18.80 -26.33 2.37
C HIS A 144 -18.44 -24.85 2.20
N LYS A 145 -17.44 -24.37 2.96
CA LYS A 145 -16.92 -22.99 2.89
C LYS A 145 -16.41 -22.62 1.49
N GLN A 146 -15.76 -23.55 0.79
CA GLN A 146 -15.28 -23.32 -0.58
C GLN A 146 -16.43 -23.22 -1.59
N ARG A 147 -17.45 -24.06 -1.45
CA ARG A 147 -18.68 -24.03 -2.25
C ARG A 147 -19.46 -22.74 -2.04
N LEU A 148 -19.60 -22.31 -0.78
CA LEU A 148 -20.24 -21.05 -0.40
C LEU A 148 -19.51 -19.86 -1.03
N ARG A 149 -18.17 -19.83 -0.96
CA ARG A 149 -17.34 -18.82 -1.64
C ARG A 149 -17.54 -18.84 -3.16
N ARG A 150 -17.60 -20.02 -3.79
CA ARG A 150 -17.85 -20.16 -5.23
C ARG A 150 -19.22 -19.64 -5.60
N PHE A 151 -20.26 -20.02 -4.86
CA PHE A 151 -21.62 -19.53 -5.07
C PHE A 151 -21.70 -18.01 -4.96
N ARG A 152 -21.14 -17.42 -3.90
CA ARG A 152 -21.08 -15.96 -3.74
C ARG A 152 -20.37 -15.28 -4.92
N LYS A 153 -19.22 -15.82 -5.33
CA LYS A 153 -18.45 -15.31 -6.48
C LYS A 153 -19.23 -15.38 -7.80
N LEU A 154 -20.07 -16.40 -7.98
CA LEU A 154 -20.90 -16.58 -9.17
C LEU A 154 -22.17 -15.72 -9.14
N GLY A 155 -22.76 -15.53 -7.96
CA GLY A 155 -23.95 -14.67 -7.77
C GLY A 155 -23.65 -13.18 -7.81
N THR A 156 -22.38 -12.78 -7.69
CA THR A 156 -21.96 -11.40 -7.92
C THR A 156 -22.02 -11.07 -9.41
N ILE A 157 -23.15 -10.52 -9.86
CA ILE A 157 -23.26 -9.88 -11.17
C ILE A 157 -22.30 -8.69 -11.15
N MET A 158 -21.18 -8.81 -11.86
CA MET A 158 -20.25 -7.70 -12.02
C MET A 158 -20.76 -6.78 -13.12
N THR A 159 -20.92 -5.50 -12.83
CA THR A 159 -21.31 -4.51 -13.83
C THR A 159 -20.25 -4.40 -14.91
N THR A 160 -20.69 -4.30 -16.16
CA THR A 160 -19.81 -4.14 -17.33
C THR A 160 -19.32 -2.69 -17.40
N GLY A 161 -18.26 -2.38 -16.67
CA GLY A 161 -17.59 -1.08 -16.69
C GLY A 161 -16.07 -1.21 -16.67
N PRO A 162 -15.32 -0.10 -16.81
CA PRO A 162 -13.86 -0.11 -16.70
C PRO A 162 -13.40 -0.81 -15.42
N ILE A 163 -13.99 -0.49 -14.27
CA ILE A 163 -13.75 -1.22 -13.02
C ILE A 163 -14.95 -2.15 -12.78
N PRO A 164 -14.76 -3.48 -12.81
CA PRO A 164 -15.85 -4.40 -12.58
C PRO A 164 -16.25 -4.33 -11.10
N THR A 165 -17.53 -4.08 -10.82
CA THR A 165 -18.05 -3.95 -9.45
C THR A 165 -19.35 -4.73 -9.25
N SER A 166 -19.61 -5.19 -8.02
CA SER A 166 -20.88 -5.80 -7.64
C SER A 166 -22.01 -4.80 -7.38
N LEU A 167 -21.69 -3.51 -7.31
CA LEU A 167 -22.67 -2.45 -7.06
C LEU A 167 -23.51 -2.19 -8.30
N GLU A 168 -24.82 -2.17 -8.14
CA GLU A 168 -25.72 -1.71 -9.19
C GLU A 168 -25.49 -0.21 -9.46
N LEU A 169 -25.00 0.10 -10.66
CA LEU A 169 -24.79 1.48 -11.09
C LEU A 169 -26.14 2.21 -11.22
N VAL A 170 -26.08 3.51 -11.02
CA VAL A 170 -27.19 4.45 -10.98
C VAL A 170 -27.19 5.26 -12.29
N GLU A 171 -28.37 5.66 -12.77
CA GLU A 171 -28.50 6.52 -13.96
C GLU A 171 -27.96 7.93 -13.71
N GLU A 172 -27.60 8.64 -14.78
CA GLU A 172 -26.95 9.97 -14.72
C GLU A 172 -27.73 11.01 -13.90
N LYS A 173 -29.07 10.95 -13.93
CA LYS A 173 -29.94 11.87 -13.17
C LYS A 173 -29.77 11.73 -11.66
N ASP A 174 -29.54 10.49 -11.21
CA ASP A 174 -29.48 10.11 -9.81
C ASP A 174 -28.02 10.02 -9.31
N MET A 175 -27.04 10.33 -10.16
CA MET A 175 -25.61 10.34 -9.81
C MET A 175 -25.18 11.57 -8.99
N LYS A 176 -26.04 12.58 -8.87
CA LYS A 176 -25.70 13.82 -8.17
C LYS A 176 -25.54 13.58 -6.66
N VAL A 177 -24.39 13.97 -6.13
CA VAL A 177 -24.06 13.79 -4.72
C VAL A 177 -24.21 15.11 -3.97
N GLU A 178 -24.87 15.09 -2.80
CA GLU A 178 -25.08 16.30 -1.99
C GLU A 178 -24.28 16.34 -0.70
N LYS A 179 -24.42 15.31 0.14
CA LYS A 179 -23.74 15.15 1.44
C LYS A 179 -23.69 13.67 1.81
N VAL A 180 -22.86 13.31 2.77
CA VAL A 180 -22.84 11.96 3.34
C VAL A 180 -24.13 11.75 4.15
N PRO A 181 -24.96 10.74 3.82
CA PRO A 181 -26.12 10.39 4.64
C PRO A 181 -25.69 9.72 5.95
N GLU A 182 -26.45 9.96 7.02
CA GLU A 182 -26.23 9.28 8.31
C GLU A 182 -26.79 7.84 8.28
N ASP A 183 -27.85 7.61 7.52
CA ASP A 183 -28.53 6.32 7.40
C ASP A 183 -27.70 5.27 6.65
N ALA A 184 -27.74 4.02 7.11
CA ALA A 184 -27.03 2.92 6.47
C ALA A 184 -27.50 2.66 5.02
N GLU A 185 -28.80 2.81 4.75
CA GLU A 185 -29.36 2.70 3.39
C GLU A 185 -28.91 3.87 2.50
N GLY A 186 -28.88 5.08 3.07
CA GLY A 186 -28.35 6.27 2.40
C GLY A 186 -26.88 6.13 2.06
N LYS A 187 -26.05 5.60 2.97
CA LYS A 187 -24.62 5.30 2.70
C LYS A 187 -24.45 4.28 1.58
N LYS A 188 -25.28 3.21 1.55
CA LYS A 188 -25.27 2.24 0.44
C LYS A 188 -25.63 2.90 -0.90
N PHE A 189 -26.64 3.77 -0.92
CA PHE A 189 -27.02 4.51 -2.12
C PHE A 189 -25.91 5.46 -2.57
N LEU A 190 -25.31 6.20 -1.63
CA LEU A 190 -24.15 7.06 -1.88
C LEU A 190 -22.99 6.29 -2.52
N PHE A 191 -22.66 5.08 -2.04
CA PHE A 191 -21.63 4.25 -2.65
C PHE A 191 -21.95 3.87 -4.09
N ARG A 192 -23.22 3.59 -4.40
CA ARG A 192 -23.66 3.37 -5.79
C ARG A 192 -23.52 4.64 -6.63
N GLN A 193 -23.88 5.81 -6.11
CA GLN A 193 -23.69 7.09 -6.81
C GLN A 193 -22.22 7.38 -7.12
N LEU A 194 -21.33 7.21 -6.12
CA LEU A 194 -19.89 7.40 -6.28
C LEU A 194 -19.29 6.42 -7.29
N ALA A 195 -19.63 5.13 -7.17
CA ALA A 195 -19.18 4.10 -8.12
C ALA A 195 -19.64 4.41 -9.55
N SER A 196 -20.86 4.92 -9.71
CA SER A 196 -21.42 5.31 -11.02
C SER A 196 -20.69 6.53 -11.59
N TYR A 197 -20.43 7.55 -10.78
CA TYR A 197 -19.67 8.73 -11.19
C TYR A 197 -18.27 8.39 -11.67
N PHE A 198 -17.51 7.63 -10.88
CA PHE A 198 -16.16 7.25 -11.29
C PHE A 198 -16.17 6.32 -12.51
N THR A 199 -17.13 5.40 -12.61
CA THR A 199 -17.29 4.54 -13.80
C THR A 199 -17.55 5.38 -15.06
N MET A 200 -18.44 6.37 -14.97
CA MET A 200 -18.74 7.29 -16.09
C MET A 200 -17.48 8.06 -16.50
N VAL A 201 -16.78 8.70 -15.55
CA VAL A 201 -15.56 9.48 -15.83
C VAL A 201 -14.47 8.61 -16.47
N LEU A 202 -14.25 7.39 -15.96
CA LEU A 202 -13.25 6.47 -16.51
C LEU A 202 -13.61 5.98 -17.90
N THR A 203 -14.89 5.73 -18.16
CA THR A 203 -15.38 5.31 -19.49
C THR A 203 -15.19 6.43 -20.52
N GLU A 204 -15.54 7.67 -20.15
CA GLU A 204 -15.31 8.84 -20.99
C GLU A 204 -13.82 9.09 -21.22
N TRP A 205 -12.98 8.87 -20.20
CA TRP A 205 -11.52 9.01 -20.32
C TRP A 205 -10.92 7.98 -21.29
N GLU A 206 -11.34 6.73 -21.18
CA GLU A 206 -10.94 5.67 -22.11
C GLU A 206 -11.38 5.98 -23.55
N SER A 207 -12.63 6.44 -23.73
CA SER A 207 -13.15 6.84 -25.05
C SER A 207 -12.38 8.03 -25.64
N ALA A 208 -12.06 9.04 -24.83
CA ALA A 208 -11.31 10.20 -25.27
C ALA A 208 -9.88 9.83 -25.71
N LEU A 209 -9.20 8.99 -24.93
CA LEU A 209 -7.85 8.53 -25.26
C LEU A 209 -7.82 7.64 -26.50
N GLU A 210 -8.84 6.79 -26.71
CA GLU A 210 -8.90 5.96 -27.93
C GLU A 210 -9.14 6.82 -29.18
N LYS A 211 -9.92 7.90 -29.08
CA LYS A 211 -10.12 8.87 -30.18
C LYS A 211 -8.86 9.67 -30.49
N GLU A 212 -8.09 10.03 -29.48
CA GLU A 212 -6.84 10.80 -29.61
C GLU A 212 -5.59 9.93 -29.74
N LYS A 213 -5.77 8.63 -29.96
CA LYS A 213 -4.68 7.66 -30.03
C LYS A 213 -3.76 7.97 -31.19
N ARG A 214 -2.53 8.36 -30.86
CA ARG A 214 -1.44 8.58 -31.79
C ARG A 214 -0.24 7.74 -31.36
N ASP A 215 0.63 7.38 -32.30
CA ASP A 215 1.87 6.68 -31.98
C ASP A 215 2.95 7.67 -31.50
N THR A 216 2.67 8.35 -30.39
CA THR A 216 3.59 9.28 -29.74
C THR A 216 3.88 8.81 -28.32
N PHE A 217 5.05 9.21 -27.79
CA PHE A 217 5.40 8.94 -26.40
C PHE A 217 4.37 9.52 -25.43
N ALA A 218 3.86 10.73 -25.72
CA ALA A 218 2.85 11.40 -24.91
C ALA A 218 1.52 10.61 -24.86
N SER A 219 1.03 10.14 -26.00
CA SER A 219 -0.19 9.32 -26.06
C SER A 219 -0.04 7.99 -25.30
N LYS A 220 1.12 7.32 -25.41
CA LYS A 220 1.41 6.09 -24.65
C LYS A 220 1.47 6.36 -23.14
N ALA A 221 2.10 7.46 -22.73
CA ALA A 221 2.18 7.86 -21.33
C ALA A 221 0.79 8.18 -20.75
N ALA A 222 -0.06 8.90 -21.49
CA ALA A 222 -1.43 9.21 -21.09
C ALA A 222 -2.29 7.95 -20.92
N TYR A 223 -2.18 7.00 -21.85
CA TYR A 223 -2.86 5.70 -21.75
C TYR A 223 -2.40 4.90 -20.53
N ASN A 224 -1.09 4.81 -20.30
CA ASN A 224 -0.53 4.13 -19.11
C ASN A 224 -0.99 4.79 -17.81
N ALA A 225 -1.07 6.12 -17.78
CA ALA A 225 -1.58 6.85 -16.62
C ALA A 225 -3.06 6.53 -16.34
N MET A 226 -3.89 6.39 -17.38
CA MET A 226 -5.29 5.98 -17.26
C MET A 226 -5.41 4.55 -16.72
N VAL A 227 -4.68 3.59 -17.30
CA VAL A 227 -4.67 2.18 -16.84
C VAL A 227 -4.23 2.08 -15.38
N GLN A 228 -3.14 2.76 -15.01
CA GLN A 228 -2.68 2.80 -13.62
C GLN A 228 -3.74 3.42 -12.69
N SER A 229 -4.46 4.46 -13.15
CA SER A 229 -5.48 5.11 -12.34
C SER A 229 -6.64 4.15 -12.04
N LYS A 230 -7.07 3.38 -13.05
CA LYS A 230 -8.08 2.32 -12.94
C LYS A 230 -7.67 1.21 -11.96
N GLU A 231 -6.44 0.72 -12.05
CA GLU A 231 -5.91 -0.27 -11.12
C GLU A 231 -5.88 0.26 -9.67
N ASN A 232 -5.36 1.47 -9.50
CA ASN A 232 -5.28 2.12 -8.19
C ASN A 232 -6.65 2.45 -7.59
N MET A 233 -7.70 2.61 -8.40
CA MET A 233 -9.09 2.82 -7.93
C MET A 233 -9.83 1.52 -7.61
N THR A 234 -9.36 0.36 -8.06
CA THR A 234 -10.02 -0.92 -7.79
C THR A 234 -10.21 -1.21 -6.29
N PRO A 235 -9.24 -0.92 -5.39
CA PRO A 235 -9.45 -1.05 -3.95
C PRO A 235 -10.56 -0.15 -3.40
N LEU A 236 -10.76 1.05 -3.95
CA LEU A 236 -11.82 1.96 -3.54
C LEU A 236 -13.21 1.39 -3.87
N PHE A 237 -13.37 0.82 -5.07
CA PHE A 237 -14.61 0.13 -5.44
C PHE A 237 -14.90 -1.06 -4.52
N ARG A 238 -13.88 -1.85 -4.17
CA ARG A 238 -14.05 -2.93 -3.18
C ARG A 238 -14.45 -2.42 -1.79
N LYS A 239 -13.99 -1.23 -1.38
CA LYS A 239 -14.42 -0.61 -0.14
C LYS A 239 -15.88 -0.15 -0.22
N PHE A 240 -16.32 0.39 -1.37
CA PHE A 240 -17.71 0.73 -1.62
C PHE A 240 -18.64 -0.50 -1.57
N GLU A 241 -18.21 -1.63 -2.15
CA GLU A 241 -18.97 -2.89 -2.11
C GLU A 241 -19.17 -3.42 -0.69
N LYS A 242 -18.15 -3.27 0.16
CA LYS A 242 -18.18 -3.71 1.57
C LYS A 242 -18.83 -2.70 2.51
N GLY A 243 -18.96 -1.44 2.08
CA GLY A 243 -19.32 -0.33 2.95
C GLY A 243 -18.25 0.00 4.00
N ASP A 244 -16.99 -0.35 3.74
CA ASP A 244 -15.86 -0.20 4.67
C ASP A 244 -14.94 0.95 4.21
N VAL A 245 -15.51 2.15 4.18
CA VAL A 245 -14.78 3.39 3.91
C VAL A 245 -14.73 4.20 5.19
N ASP A 246 -13.53 4.58 5.61
CA ASP A 246 -13.31 5.46 6.76
C ASP A 246 -14.05 6.79 6.56
N GLU A 247 -14.79 7.22 7.58
CA GLU A 247 -15.63 8.41 7.51
C GLU A 247 -14.80 9.69 7.25
N GLY A 248 -13.58 9.74 7.77
CA GLY A 248 -12.64 10.85 7.53
C GLY A 248 -12.09 10.90 6.11
N VAL A 249 -12.23 9.83 5.33
CA VAL A 249 -11.90 9.78 3.90
C VAL A 249 -13.15 9.95 3.04
N LEU A 250 -14.28 9.39 3.47
CA LEU A 250 -15.54 9.39 2.73
C LEU A 250 -16.10 10.81 2.54
N GLU A 251 -16.17 11.60 3.62
CA GLU A 251 -16.72 12.96 3.57
C GLU A 251 -15.94 13.86 2.59
N PRO A 252 -14.59 13.92 2.65
CA PRO A 252 -13.82 14.66 1.66
C PRO A 252 -13.98 14.14 0.21
N ILE A 253 -14.08 12.82 0.00
CA ILE A 253 -14.35 12.29 -1.35
C ILE A 253 -15.69 12.79 -1.88
N VAL A 254 -16.71 12.82 -1.03
CA VAL A 254 -18.04 13.34 -1.39
C VAL A 254 -17.99 14.82 -1.73
N GLU A 255 -17.30 15.64 -0.92
CA GLU A 255 -17.10 17.07 -1.21
C GLU A 255 -16.40 17.29 -2.56
N ILE A 256 -15.33 16.52 -2.82
CA ILE A 256 -14.58 16.59 -4.09
C ILE A 256 -15.48 16.24 -5.28
N VAL A 257 -16.23 15.15 -5.19
CA VAL A 257 -17.12 14.70 -6.28
C VAL A 257 -18.24 15.71 -6.50
N LYS A 258 -18.86 16.23 -5.45
CA LYS A 258 -19.89 17.27 -5.55
C LYS A 258 -19.36 18.52 -6.24
N ALA A 259 -18.21 19.04 -5.80
CA ALA A 259 -17.60 20.21 -6.42
C ALA A 259 -17.24 19.97 -7.89
N ALA A 260 -16.77 18.76 -8.22
CA ALA A 260 -16.48 18.37 -9.60
C ALA A 260 -17.76 18.26 -10.47
N GLN A 261 -18.86 17.76 -9.92
CA GLN A 261 -20.17 17.71 -10.60
C GLN A 261 -20.75 19.11 -10.85
N GLU A 262 -20.50 20.06 -9.94
CA GLU A 262 -20.87 21.47 -10.09
C GLU A 262 -19.87 22.27 -10.94
N ARG A 263 -18.85 21.61 -11.52
CA ARG A 263 -17.76 22.22 -12.30
C ARG A 263 -16.96 23.28 -11.55
N ARG A 264 -16.85 23.15 -10.22
CA ARG A 264 -16.01 23.97 -9.35
C ARG A 264 -14.69 23.23 -9.07
N TYR A 265 -13.79 23.18 -10.06
CA TYR A 265 -12.59 22.34 -9.96
C TYR A 265 -11.53 22.87 -8.99
N VAL A 266 -11.51 24.18 -8.72
CA VAL A 266 -10.62 24.75 -7.67
C VAL A 266 -11.06 24.27 -6.30
N ASP A 267 -12.37 24.33 -6.01
CA ASP A 267 -12.94 23.84 -4.75
C ASP A 267 -12.72 22.33 -4.60
N ALA A 268 -12.90 21.56 -5.68
CA ALA A 268 -12.61 20.13 -5.70
C ALA A 268 -11.12 19.83 -5.42
N ASN A 269 -10.21 20.63 -5.96
CA ASN A 269 -8.78 20.47 -5.70
C ASN A 269 -8.39 20.90 -4.28
N ASP A 270 -9.04 21.92 -3.70
CA ASP A 270 -8.83 22.29 -2.29
C ASP A 270 -9.24 21.15 -1.34
N GLY A 271 -10.39 20.51 -1.60
CA GLY A 271 -10.82 19.30 -0.89
C GLY A 271 -9.78 18.17 -0.99
N TYR A 272 -9.23 17.94 -2.20
CA TYR A 272 -8.16 16.97 -2.40
C TYR A 272 -6.88 17.32 -1.63
N LEU A 273 -6.46 18.59 -1.62
CA LEU A 273 -5.26 19.03 -0.90
C LEU A 273 -5.44 18.89 0.61
N ARG A 274 -6.61 19.27 1.13
CA ARG A 274 -6.96 19.12 2.55
C ARG A 274 -6.87 17.67 3.01
N LEU A 275 -7.36 16.73 2.19
CA LEU A 275 -7.29 15.30 2.48
C LEU A 275 -5.86 14.73 2.35
N SER A 276 -5.14 15.11 1.29
CA SER A 276 -3.83 14.56 0.94
C SER A 276 -2.67 15.12 1.76
N ILE A 277 -2.83 16.29 2.39
CA ILE A 277 -1.84 16.89 3.31
C ILE A 277 -2.30 16.73 4.77
N GLY A 278 -3.61 16.65 5.00
CA GLY A 278 -4.20 16.66 6.34
C GLY A 278 -4.03 18.03 7.02
N LYS A 279 -4.47 18.12 8.28
CA LYS A 279 -4.29 19.33 9.12
C LYS A 279 -2.87 19.45 9.70
N ALA A 280 -1.92 18.65 9.21
CA ALA A 280 -0.56 18.59 9.73
C ALA A 280 0.24 19.80 9.24
N ALA A 281 0.93 20.47 10.16
CA ALA A 281 1.83 21.57 9.79
C ALA A 281 3.03 21.11 8.94
N TRP A 282 3.37 19.80 8.96
CA TRP A 282 4.51 19.21 8.27
C TRP A 282 4.18 17.81 7.71
N PRO A 283 3.73 17.69 6.45
CA PRO A 283 3.12 16.46 5.91
C PRO A 283 4.09 15.33 5.49
N ILE A 284 5.38 15.64 5.30
CA ILE A 284 6.39 14.67 4.81
C ILE A 284 7.37 14.26 5.96
N GLY A 285 7.16 14.81 7.16
CA GLY A 285 8.15 14.76 8.23
C GLY A 285 9.39 15.59 7.90
N VAL A 286 10.12 16.04 8.92
CA VAL A 286 11.38 16.76 8.74
C VAL A 286 12.51 15.90 9.31
N THR A 287 13.27 15.24 8.44
CA THR A 287 14.48 14.52 8.86
C THR A 287 15.59 15.53 9.20
N MET A 288 16.42 15.21 10.20
CA MET A 288 17.82 15.63 10.28
C MET A 288 18.26 16.94 9.58
N VAL A 289 17.79 18.14 9.94
CA VAL A 289 18.32 19.43 9.44
C VAL A 289 19.07 20.12 10.57
N GLY A 290 20.39 19.92 10.61
CA GLY A 290 21.30 20.50 11.60
C GLY A 290 22.20 19.47 12.29
N ILE A 291 23.41 19.91 12.70
CA ILE A 291 24.44 19.08 13.36
C ILE A 291 24.08 18.75 14.83
N HIS A 292 23.09 19.45 15.41
CA HIS A 292 22.72 19.30 16.81
C HIS A 292 21.24 18.92 16.96
N GLU A 293 20.97 17.84 17.70
CA GLU A 293 19.64 17.38 18.06
C GLU A 293 19.07 18.25 19.20
N ARG A 294 17.79 18.67 19.09
CA ARG A 294 17.12 19.51 20.10
C ARG A 294 15.86 18.80 20.58
N SER A 295 15.55 18.89 21.87
CA SER A 295 14.38 18.25 22.51
C SER A 295 13.01 18.69 21.94
N ALA A 296 12.90 19.89 21.36
CA ALA A 296 11.70 20.32 20.65
C ALA A 296 11.43 19.53 19.34
N ARG A 297 12.42 18.77 18.86
CA ARG A 297 12.38 18.00 17.61
C ARG A 297 11.63 16.66 17.77
N GLU A 298 11.69 16.03 18.94
CA GLU A 298 10.90 14.81 19.22
C GLU A 298 9.39 15.06 19.12
N LYS A 299 8.92 16.24 19.57
CA LYS A 299 7.51 16.64 19.45
C LYS A 299 7.03 16.83 18.00
N LEU A 300 7.95 17.01 17.05
CA LEU A 300 7.64 17.06 15.61
C LEU A 300 7.60 15.67 14.96
N HIS A 301 8.26 14.68 15.55
CA HIS A 301 8.23 13.28 15.08
C HIS A 301 6.99 12.53 15.56
N GLU A 302 6.37 12.96 16.66
CA GLU A 302 5.22 12.27 17.26
C GLU A 302 3.86 12.65 16.64
N SER A 303 3.79 13.76 15.89
CA SER A 303 2.56 14.21 15.20
C SER A 303 2.19 13.42 13.94
N ASP A 304 2.93 12.36 13.62
CA ASP A 304 2.87 11.63 12.35
C ASP A 304 1.82 10.48 12.31
N LYS A 305 1.00 10.35 13.36
CA LYS A 305 0.17 9.14 13.59
C LYS A 305 -1.28 9.17 13.05
N GLY A 306 -1.67 10.17 12.26
CA GLY A 306 -3.07 10.31 11.84
C GLY A 306 -3.31 10.72 10.40
N HIS A 307 -2.28 10.67 9.54
CA HIS A 307 -2.43 11.17 8.19
C HIS A 307 -2.82 10.07 7.21
N VAL A 308 -3.78 10.38 6.33
CA VAL A 308 -4.23 9.58 5.18
C VAL A 308 -3.09 9.07 4.29
N MET A 309 -1.95 9.77 4.25
CA MET A 309 -0.75 9.28 3.57
C MET A 309 -0.04 8.11 4.28
N GLY A 310 -0.41 7.73 5.50
CA GLY A 310 0.14 6.53 6.16
C GLY A 310 -0.30 5.23 5.49
N ASP A 311 -1.45 5.24 4.80
CA ASP A 311 -1.95 4.11 4.01
C ASP A 311 -1.67 4.31 2.52
N GLU A 312 -0.77 3.48 1.98
CA GLU A 312 -0.36 3.50 0.57
C GLU A 312 -1.54 3.23 -0.39
N VAL A 313 -2.51 2.41 0.02
CA VAL A 313 -3.69 2.12 -0.80
C VAL A 313 -4.55 3.37 -0.92
N THR A 314 -4.78 4.06 0.19
CA THR A 314 -5.54 5.31 0.24
C THR A 314 -4.86 6.41 -0.57
N ARG A 315 -3.55 6.58 -0.40
CA ARG A 315 -2.76 7.51 -1.23
C ARG A 315 -2.94 7.26 -2.73
N LYS A 316 -2.84 6.00 -3.17
CA LYS A 316 -2.94 5.64 -4.60
C LYS A 316 -4.30 5.97 -5.20
N PHE A 317 -5.40 5.60 -4.56
CA PHE A 317 -6.72 5.94 -5.12
C PHE A 317 -7.02 7.43 -5.07
N LEU A 318 -6.50 8.18 -4.08
CA LEU A 318 -6.65 9.63 -4.04
C LEU A 318 -5.89 10.31 -5.19
N GLN A 319 -4.67 9.85 -5.50
CA GLN A 319 -3.95 10.31 -6.68
C GLN A 319 -4.72 10.01 -7.97
N SER A 320 -5.36 8.85 -8.08
CA SER A 320 -6.23 8.53 -9.21
C SER A 320 -7.45 9.46 -9.28
N ILE A 321 -8.08 9.79 -8.15
CA ILE A 321 -9.19 10.76 -8.10
C ILE A 321 -8.72 12.11 -8.64
N LYS A 322 -7.54 12.60 -8.24
CA LYS A 322 -6.97 13.84 -8.80
C LYS A 322 -6.80 13.76 -10.32
N ARG A 323 -6.29 12.64 -10.85
CA ARG A 323 -6.16 12.44 -12.30
C ARG A 323 -7.53 12.46 -13.01
N CYS A 324 -8.55 11.85 -12.41
CA CYS A 324 -9.93 11.93 -12.89
C CYS A 324 -10.45 13.38 -12.89
N LEU A 325 -10.14 14.19 -11.87
CA LEU A 325 -10.48 15.63 -11.85
C LEU A 325 -9.79 16.40 -12.98
N SER A 326 -8.49 16.15 -13.20
CA SER A 326 -7.72 16.78 -14.28
C SER A 326 -8.29 16.43 -15.66
N PHE A 327 -8.80 15.20 -15.85
CA PHE A 327 -9.49 14.83 -17.07
C PHE A 327 -10.89 15.49 -17.14
N ALA A 328 -11.65 15.46 -16.04
CA ALA A 328 -12.99 16.01 -15.97
C ALA A 328 -13.03 17.51 -16.31
N GLN A 329 -12.07 18.31 -15.85
CA GLN A 329 -12.01 19.74 -16.22
C GLN A 329 -11.78 19.99 -17.72
N VAL A 330 -11.08 19.09 -18.41
CA VAL A 330 -10.85 19.21 -19.86
C VAL A 330 -12.11 18.78 -20.61
N ARG A 331 -12.77 17.72 -20.15
CA ARG A 331 -13.98 17.17 -20.77
C ARG A 331 -15.22 18.02 -20.53
N TRP A 332 -15.35 18.58 -19.33
CA TRP A 332 -16.44 19.45 -18.89
C TRP A 332 -15.88 20.75 -18.29
N PRO A 333 -15.47 21.71 -19.13
CA PRO A 333 -14.87 22.95 -18.64
C PRO A 333 -15.79 23.72 -17.66
N PRO A 334 -15.20 24.41 -16.66
CA PRO A 334 -15.97 25.25 -15.76
C PRO A 334 -16.59 26.43 -16.50
N GLU A 335 -17.70 26.94 -15.99
CA GLU A 335 -18.37 28.12 -16.54
C GLU A 335 -17.57 29.40 -16.23
N ASP A 336 -16.95 29.47 -15.05
CA ASP A 336 -16.00 30.52 -14.68
C ASP A 336 -14.56 30.04 -14.90
N ILE A 337 -13.78 30.79 -15.67
CA ILE A 337 -12.36 30.53 -15.94
C ILE A 337 -11.55 30.47 -14.64
N ARG A 338 -11.96 31.18 -13.59
CA ARG A 338 -11.29 31.14 -12.27
C ARG A 338 -11.38 29.78 -11.58
N GLN A 339 -12.29 28.92 -12.03
CA GLN A 339 -12.48 27.58 -11.51
C GLN A 339 -11.66 26.53 -12.26
N LEU A 340 -10.77 26.92 -13.19
CA LEU A 340 -9.79 26.02 -13.78
C LEU A 340 -8.71 25.65 -12.75
N MET A 341 -8.46 24.35 -12.59
CA MET A 341 -7.36 23.85 -11.78
C MET A 341 -6.08 23.86 -12.62
N GLY A 342 -5.21 24.83 -12.33
CA GLY A 342 -3.89 25.01 -12.95
C GLY A 342 -2.75 24.53 -12.08
#